data_AF-A0A961C9B9-F1
#
_entry.id   AF-A0A961C9B9-F1
#
_cell.length_a   1.000
_cell.length_b   1.000
_cell.length_c   1.000
_cell.angle_alpha   90.00
_cell.angle_beta   90.00
_cell.angle_gamma   90.00
#
_symmetry.space_group_name_H-M   'P 1'
#
loop_
_entity.id
_entity.type
_entity.pdbx_description
1 polymer ?
#
loop_
_entity_poly.entity_id
_entity_poly.type
_entity_poly.pdbx_seq_one_letter_code
_entity_poly.pdbx_strand_id
1 'polypeptide(L)'
;MLTLQLSSFDPSPIIKLKTRYDFQERNTVITEFDSIDWEPVWEADSLDSLNLWTVLGETLDEAGYDLDPTDDDYDERIDALREQFNEYLGASNLEELWKARQAKLDEEAARYTQRRFKGVRTYLLEQNPSDFNMDVWYREAVDLMGTDLKIAATRFVETLDKQD
;
A
#
# COMPACT_ATOMS: atom_id res chain seq x y z
N MET A 1 16.38 -8.04 -15.41
CA MET A 1 15.36 -7.85 -14.37
C MET A 1 14.03 -8.08 -15.03
N LEU A 2 13.19 -8.90 -14.40
CA LEU A 2 11.83 -9.20 -14.85
C LEU A 2 10.88 -8.63 -13.81
N THR A 3 9.71 -8.13 -14.23
CA THR A 3 8.69 -7.60 -13.33
C THR A 3 7.41 -8.40 -13.44
N LEU A 4 6.72 -8.55 -12.32
CA LEU A 4 5.39 -9.14 -12.22
C LEU A 4 4.46 -8.13 -11.55
N GLN A 5 3.35 -7.83 -12.20
CA GLN A 5 2.25 -7.11 -11.56
C GLN A 5 1.33 -8.14 -10.89
N LEU A 6 0.93 -7.87 -9.65
CA LEU A 6 0.12 -8.79 -8.87
C LEU A 6 -1.32 -8.85 -9.42
N SER A 7 -1.97 -7.70 -9.52
CA SER A 7 -3.32 -7.57 -10.08
C SER A 7 -3.32 -6.71 -11.34
N SER A 8 -3.99 -7.18 -12.39
CA SER A 8 -4.26 -6.40 -13.60
C SER A 8 -5.50 -5.51 -13.47
N PHE A 9 -6.31 -5.71 -12.43
CA PHE A 9 -7.61 -5.05 -12.26
C PHE A 9 -7.60 -3.97 -11.17
N ASP A 10 -6.75 -4.14 -10.16
CA ASP A 10 -6.56 -3.18 -9.07
C ASP A 10 -5.14 -2.60 -9.17
N PRO A 11 -4.91 -1.34 -8.76
CA PRO A 11 -3.56 -0.85 -8.52
C PRO A 11 -2.88 -1.83 -7.57
N SER A 12 -1.69 -2.28 -7.94
CA SER A 12 -0.98 -3.29 -7.17
C SER A 12 0.51 -3.09 -7.32
N PRO A 13 1.29 -3.47 -6.31
CA PRO A 13 2.72 -3.23 -6.34
C PRO A 13 3.38 -4.17 -7.35
N ILE A 14 4.53 -3.76 -7.87
CA ILE A 14 5.27 -4.54 -8.87
C ILE A 14 6.34 -5.37 -8.17
N ILE A 15 6.28 -6.69 -8.32
CA ILE A 15 7.34 -7.59 -7.88
C ILE A 15 8.49 -7.56 -8.90
N LYS A 16 9.69 -7.21 -8.43
CA LYS A 16 10.93 -7.25 -9.20
C LYS A 16 11.66 -8.57 -8.95
N LEU A 17 12.07 -9.22 -10.04
CA LEU A 17 12.76 -10.50 -10.02
C LEU A 17 14.16 -10.36 -10.63
N LYS A 18 15.13 -10.98 -9.95
CA LYS A 18 16.49 -11.12 -10.47
C LYS A 18 16.56 -12.29 -11.44
N THR A 19 17.33 -12.05 -12.49
CA THR A 19 17.42 -12.95 -13.64
C THR A 19 18.87 -13.08 -14.08
N ARG A 20 19.23 -14.26 -14.57
CA ARG A 20 20.50 -14.53 -15.24
C ARG A 20 20.24 -14.99 -16.67
N TYR A 21 21.04 -14.52 -17.61
CA TYR A 21 21.00 -15.02 -18.99
C TYR A 21 21.86 -16.29 -19.12
N ASP A 22 21.26 -17.35 -19.64
CA ASP A 22 21.93 -18.57 -20.06
C ASP A 22 22.30 -18.47 -21.55
N PHE A 23 23.60 -18.32 -21.82
CA PHE A 23 24.11 -18.19 -23.19
C PHE A 23 24.04 -19.48 -24.01
N GLN A 24 24.07 -20.66 -23.37
CA GLN A 24 24.02 -21.94 -24.06
C GLN A 24 22.62 -22.21 -24.59
N GLU A 25 21.62 -21.96 -23.75
CA GLU A 25 20.21 -22.16 -24.10
C GLU A 25 19.55 -20.91 -24.70
N ARG A 26 20.28 -19.79 -24.76
CA ARG A 26 19.79 -18.47 -25.22
C ARG A 26 18.51 -18.02 -24.50
N ASN A 27 18.45 -18.23 -23.19
CA ASN A 27 17.25 -17.98 -22.40
C ASN A 27 17.56 -17.24 -21.09
N THR A 28 16.57 -16.49 -20.59
CA THR A 28 16.66 -15.84 -19.28
C THR A 28 16.03 -16.74 -18.22
N VAL A 29 16.75 -16.96 -17.12
CA VAL A 29 16.34 -17.79 -15.99
C VAL A 29 16.17 -16.92 -14.75
N ILE A 30 15.08 -17.11 -14.03
CA ILE A 30 14.82 -16.41 -12.77
C ILE A 30 15.69 -17.03 -11.67
N THR A 31 16.46 -16.21 -10.97
CA THR A 31 17.41 -16.68 -9.94
C THR A 31 16.90 -16.48 -8.52
N GLU A 32 16.27 -15.34 -8.26
CA GLU A 32 15.76 -14.97 -6.94
C GLU A 32 14.77 -13.80 -7.01
N PHE A 33 14.11 -13.55 -5.88
CA PHE A 33 13.35 -12.33 -5.63
C PHE A 33 14.32 -11.14 -5.47
N ASP A 34 13.91 -9.97 -5.93
CA ASP A 34 14.67 -8.72 -5.75
C ASP A 34 13.99 -7.81 -4.72
N SER A 35 12.82 -7.27 -5.06
CA SER A 35 12.07 -6.33 -4.23
C SER A 35 10.62 -6.20 -4.68
N ILE A 36 9.81 -5.49 -3.88
CA ILE A 36 8.50 -4.99 -4.29
C ILE A 36 8.59 -3.48 -4.50
N ASP A 37 8.00 -3.01 -5.59
CA ASP A 37 7.79 -1.60 -5.87
C ASP A 37 6.37 -1.19 -5.50
N TRP A 38 6.26 -0.41 -4.42
CA TRP A 38 4.99 0.04 -3.87
C TRP A 38 4.51 1.38 -4.44
N GLU A 39 5.34 2.07 -5.22
CA GLU A 39 4.98 3.36 -5.85
C GLU A 39 3.64 3.30 -6.61
N PRO A 40 3.32 2.25 -7.39
CA PRO A 40 2.02 2.13 -8.06
C PRO A 40 0.80 2.10 -7.12
N VAL A 41 0.99 1.77 -5.84
CA VAL A 41 -0.06 1.76 -4.82
C VAL A 41 -0.22 3.16 -4.21
N TRP A 42 0.89 3.85 -3.91
CA TRP A 42 0.85 5.17 -3.29
C TRP A 42 0.31 6.26 -4.23
N GLU A 43 0.55 6.11 -5.52
CA GLU A 43 0.05 7.03 -6.54
C GLU A 43 -1.39 6.69 -7.01
N ALA A 44 -1.98 5.63 -6.47
CA ALA A 44 -3.30 5.19 -6.89
C ALA A 44 -4.41 5.97 -6.17
N ASP A 45 -5.01 6.92 -6.90
CA ASP A 45 -6.20 7.65 -6.45
C ASP A 45 -7.39 6.73 -6.10
N SER A 46 -7.44 5.51 -6.65
CA SER A 46 -8.54 4.57 -6.42
C SER A 46 -8.47 3.79 -5.10
N LEU A 47 -7.44 3.99 -4.29
CA LEU A 47 -7.32 3.40 -2.96
C LEU A 47 -7.68 4.41 -1.86
N ASP A 48 -8.94 4.85 -1.88
CA ASP A 48 -9.50 5.82 -0.92
C ASP A 48 -9.26 5.42 0.55
N SER A 49 -9.23 4.12 0.86
CA SER A 49 -8.95 3.59 2.19
C SER A 49 -7.51 3.84 2.69
N LEU A 50 -6.60 4.21 1.79
CA LEU A 50 -5.24 4.64 2.11
C LEU A 50 -5.03 6.14 1.92
N ASN A 51 -6.03 6.87 1.39
CA ASN A 51 -5.95 8.31 1.23
C ASN A 51 -6.18 9.01 2.57
N LEU A 52 -5.14 9.70 3.06
CA LEU A 52 -5.16 10.37 4.36
C LEU A 52 -6.34 11.33 4.52
N TRP A 53 -6.67 12.08 3.47
CA TRP A 53 -7.68 13.15 3.54
C TRP A 53 -9.09 12.60 3.43
N THR A 54 -9.29 11.58 2.61
CA THR A 54 -10.56 10.84 2.57
C THR A 54 -10.85 10.22 3.94
N VAL A 55 -9.89 9.48 4.51
CA VAL A 55 -10.07 8.82 5.81
C VAL A 55 -10.26 9.84 6.94
N LEU A 56 -9.51 10.95 6.94
CA LEU A 56 -9.70 12.01 7.93
C LEU A 56 -11.10 12.64 7.82
N GLY A 57 -11.52 13.00 6.60
CA GLY A 57 -12.83 13.62 6.34
C GLY A 57 -13.99 12.74 6.78
N GLU A 58 -13.98 11.46 6.41
CA GLU A 58 -14.99 10.49 6.86
C GLU A 58 -15.02 10.34 8.38
N THR A 59 -13.85 10.38 9.04
CA THR A 59 -13.77 10.24 10.49
C THR A 59 -14.29 11.48 11.22
N LEU A 60 -14.04 12.67 10.69
CA LEU A 60 -14.60 13.92 11.20
C LEU A 60 -16.12 13.95 11.07
N ASP A 61 -16.65 13.57 9.90
CA ASP A 61 -18.10 13.47 9.67
C ASP A 61 -18.77 12.46 10.60
N GLU A 62 -18.18 11.27 10.77
CA GLU A 62 -18.66 10.25 11.74
C GLU A 62 -18.67 10.75 13.18
N ALA A 63 -17.73 11.62 13.55
CA ALA A 63 -17.65 12.26 14.87
C ALA A 63 -18.61 13.46 15.02
N GLY A 64 -19.26 13.90 13.93
CA GLY A 64 -20.18 15.03 13.94
C GLY A 64 -19.51 16.40 13.86
N TYR A 65 -18.28 16.48 13.35
CA TYR A 65 -17.65 17.77 13.06
C TYR A 65 -18.33 18.44 11.86
N ASP A 66 -18.98 19.58 12.12
CA ASP A 66 -19.66 20.36 11.09
C ASP A 66 -18.65 21.18 10.27
N LEU A 67 -18.33 20.67 9.08
CA LEU A 67 -17.45 21.30 8.10
C LEU A 67 -18.25 21.55 6.82
N ASP A 68 -19.01 22.65 6.79
CA ASP A 68 -19.79 23.04 5.60
C ASP A 68 -18.85 23.72 4.58
N PRO A 69 -18.70 23.18 3.35
CA PRO A 69 -17.89 23.79 2.30
C PRO A 69 -18.36 25.19 1.85
N THR A 70 -19.53 25.64 2.32
CA THR A 70 -20.07 26.97 2.04
C THR A 70 -19.74 28.00 3.12
N ASP A 71 -19.15 27.60 4.24
CA ASP A 71 -18.68 28.51 5.28
C ASP A 71 -17.51 29.36 4.76
N ASP A 72 -17.50 30.66 5.11
CA ASP A 72 -16.47 31.61 4.69
C ASP A 72 -15.06 31.25 5.21
N ASP A 73 -14.96 30.43 6.27
CA ASP A 73 -13.71 29.98 6.90
C ASP A 73 -13.40 28.49 6.68
N TYR A 74 -14.16 27.80 5.83
CA TYR A 74 -14.01 26.35 5.59
C TYR A 74 -12.58 25.96 5.20
N ASP A 75 -12.00 26.64 4.22
CA ASP A 75 -10.65 26.33 3.71
C ASP A 75 -9.60 26.47 4.82
N GLU A 76 -9.68 27.53 5.64
CA GLU A 76 -8.76 27.77 6.75
C GLU A 76 -8.89 26.68 7.83
N ARG A 77 -10.13 26.30 8.17
CA ARG A 77 -10.40 25.25 9.16
C ARG A 77 -9.89 23.89 8.70
N ILE A 78 -10.12 23.53 7.43
CA ILE A 78 -9.70 22.22 6.91
C ILE A 78 -8.19 22.13 6.77
N ASP A 79 -7.52 23.21 6.34
CA ASP A 79 -6.07 23.23 6.24
C ASP A 79 -5.42 23.13 7.64
N ALA A 80 -5.99 23.81 8.64
CA ALA A 80 -5.54 23.69 10.02
C ALA A 80 -5.72 22.25 10.56
N LEU A 81 -6.84 21.60 10.28
CA LEU A 81 -7.08 20.20 10.68
C LEU A 81 -6.11 19.24 10.00
N ARG A 82 -5.81 19.44 8.72
CA ARG A 82 -4.84 18.64 7.97
C ARG A 82 -3.42 18.82 8.49
N GLU A 83 -3.02 20.05 8.83
CA GLU A 83 -1.72 20.32 9.44
C GLU A 83 -1.60 19.63 10.80
N GLN A 84 -2.59 19.79 11.68
CA GLN A 84 -2.62 19.13 12.98
C GLN A 84 -2.61 17.59 12.86
N PHE A 85 -3.34 17.04 11.89
CA PHE A 85 -3.32 15.60 11.65
C PHE A 85 -1.96 15.13 11.14
N ASN A 86 -1.31 15.87 10.24
CA ASN A 86 0.06 15.57 9.81
C ASN A 86 1.06 15.59 10.98
N GLU A 87 0.98 16.59 11.86
CA GLU A 87 1.80 16.65 13.06
C GLU A 87 1.55 15.45 13.99
N TYR A 88 0.27 15.09 14.18
CA TYR A 88 -0.12 13.90 14.94
C TYR A 88 0.46 12.62 14.34
N LEU A 89 0.36 12.46 13.01
CA LEU A 89 0.93 11.30 12.31
C LEU A 89 2.45 11.26 12.44
N GLY A 90 3.13 12.40 12.35
CA GLY A 90 4.59 12.50 12.54
C GLY A 90 5.06 12.11 13.95
N ALA A 91 4.19 12.20 14.96
CA ALA A 91 4.44 11.72 16.31
C ALA A 91 3.91 10.29 16.57
N SER A 92 3.16 9.71 15.63
CA SER A 92 2.57 8.37 15.73
C SER A 92 3.52 7.27 15.26
N ASN A 93 3.13 6.01 15.44
CA ASN A 93 3.85 4.85 14.92
C ASN A 93 3.29 4.32 13.59
N LEU A 94 2.45 5.10 12.88
CA LEU A 94 1.79 4.64 11.65
C LEU A 94 2.80 4.23 10.56
N GLU A 95 3.83 5.03 10.33
CA GLU A 95 4.87 4.73 9.35
C GLU A 95 5.59 3.40 9.66
N GLU A 96 5.87 3.15 10.93
CA GLU A 96 6.52 1.91 11.38
C GLU A 96 5.60 0.69 11.16
N LEU A 97 4.31 0.81 11.47
CA LEU A 97 3.33 -0.23 11.22
C LEU A 97 3.24 -0.56 9.73
N TRP A 98 3.13 0.47 8.90
CA TRP A 98 3.07 0.34 7.45
C TRP A 98 4.32 -0.33 6.88
N LYS A 99 5.52 0.09 7.30
CA LYS A 99 6.78 -0.59 6.94
C LYS A 99 6.79 -2.05 7.35
N ALA A 100 6.25 -2.39 8.53
CA ALA A 100 6.15 -3.77 8.98
C ALA A 100 5.17 -4.60 8.12
N ARG A 101 4.04 -4.01 7.67
CA ARG A 101 3.12 -4.69 6.73
C ARG A 101 3.79 -4.95 5.38
N GLN A 102 4.47 -3.94 4.83
CA GLN A 102 5.19 -4.05 3.57
C GLN A 102 6.29 -5.12 3.65
N ALA A 103 7.09 -5.12 4.71
CA ALA A 103 8.13 -6.11 4.93
C ALA A 103 7.58 -7.55 5.03
N LYS A 104 6.41 -7.74 5.63
CA LYS A 104 5.74 -9.04 5.66
C LYS A 104 5.34 -9.49 4.25
N LEU A 105 4.83 -8.60 3.40
CA LEU A 105 4.51 -8.94 2.01
C LEU A 105 5.77 -9.27 1.21
N ASP A 106 6.85 -8.50 1.38
CA ASP A 106 8.15 -8.76 0.76
C ASP A 106 8.67 -10.17 1.12
N GLU A 107 8.56 -10.56 2.40
CA GLU A 107 8.95 -11.89 2.84
C GLU A 107 8.13 -12.99 2.16
N GLU A 108 6.81 -12.84 2.09
CA GLU A 108 5.93 -13.80 1.42
C GLU A 108 6.16 -13.84 -0.10
N ALA A 109 6.40 -12.70 -0.75
CA ALA A 109 6.79 -12.62 -2.16
C ALA A 109 8.13 -13.32 -2.43
N ALA A 110 9.10 -13.17 -1.54
CA ALA A 110 10.37 -13.87 -1.63
C ALA A 110 10.18 -15.39 -1.54
N ARG A 111 9.40 -15.86 -0.55
CA ARG A 111 9.07 -17.29 -0.37
C ARG A 111 8.32 -17.84 -1.59
N TYR A 112 7.34 -17.09 -2.09
CA TYR A 112 6.57 -17.45 -3.27
C TYR A 112 7.47 -17.59 -4.51
N THR A 113 8.33 -16.59 -4.75
CA THR A 113 9.28 -16.59 -5.87
C THR A 113 10.24 -17.77 -5.80
N GLN A 114 10.81 -18.04 -4.63
CA GLN A 114 11.73 -19.15 -4.45
C GLN A 114 11.07 -20.51 -4.74
N ARG A 115 9.81 -20.68 -4.34
CA ARG A 115 9.07 -21.94 -4.54
C ARG A 115 8.58 -22.10 -5.98
N ARG A 116 8.11 -21.02 -6.60
CA ARG A 116 7.35 -21.10 -7.87
C ARG A 116 8.17 -20.74 -9.10
N PHE A 117 9.08 -19.78 -8.98
CA PHE A 117 9.75 -19.17 -10.12
C PHE A 117 11.25 -19.42 -10.19
N LYS A 118 11.92 -19.78 -9.09
CA LYS A 118 13.36 -20.05 -9.11
C LYS A 118 13.70 -21.16 -10.11
N GLY A 119 14.57 -20.85 -11.08
CA GLY A 119 14.94 -21.76 -12.17
C GLY A 119 13.95 -21.79 -13.35
N VAL A 120 12.81 -21.10 -13.26
CA VAL A 120 11.86 -20.98 -14.36
C VAL A 120 12.42 -20.03 -15.43
N ARG A 121 12.21 -20.40 -16.69
CA ARG A 121 12.61 -19.61 -17.86
C ARG A 121 11.53 -18.59 -18.21
N THR A 122 11.91 -17.38 -18.63
CA THR A 122 10.97 -16.27 -18.87
C THR A 122 9.86 -16.60 -19.88
N TYR A 123 10.17 -17.30 -20.98
CA TYR A 123 9.14 -17.67 -21.97
C TYR A 123 8.08 -18.65 -21.44
N LEU A 124 8.38 -19.42 -20.38
CA LEU A 124 7.40 -20.32 -19.73
C LEU A 124 6.48 -19.55 -18.78
N LEU A 125 6.94 -18.41 -18.26
CA LEU A 125 6.16 -17.55 -17.38
C LEU A 125 5.05 -16.84 -18.15
N GLU A 126 5.35 -16.36 -19.37
CA GLU A 126 4.37 -15.76 -20.29
C GLU A 126 3.22 -16.72 -20.63
N GLN A 127 3.42 -18.04 -20.47
CA GLN A 127 2.45 -19.08 -20.77
C GLN A 127 1.64 -19.56 -19.54
N ASN A 128 2.02 -19.19 -18.31
CA ASN A 128 1.35 -19.64 -17.08
C ASN A 128 0.99 -18.48 -16.11
N PRO A 129 0.04 -17.60 -16.46
CA PRO A 129 -0.25 -16.40 -15.67
C PRO A 129 -1.42 -16.54 -14.68
N SER A 130 -1.90 -17.72 -14.24
CA SER A 130 -3.21 -17.80 -13.53
C SER A 130 -3.25 -18.39 -12.11
N ASP A 131 -2.13 -18.75 -11.49
CA ASP A 131 -2.14 -19.22 -10.10
C ASP A 131 -1.68 -18.08 -9.17
N PHE A 132 -2.59 -17.27 -8.61
CA PHE A 132 -2.19 -16.13 -7.76
C PHE A 132 -2.71 -16.22 -6.33
N ASN A 133 -1.84 -16.70 -5.45
CA ASN A 133 -2.00 -16.57 -3.99
C ASN A 133 -1.47 -15.21 -3.47
N MET A 134 -0.66 -14.50 -4.28
CA MET A 134 -0.04 -13.23 -3.87
C MET A 134 -1.03 -12.06 -3.79
N ASP A 135 -2.12 -12.09 -4.55
CA ASP A 135 -3.17 -11.07 -4.48
C ASP A 135 -3.86 -11.05 -3.12
N VAL A 136 -4.01 -12.22 -2.49
CA VAL A 136 -4.59 -12.34 -1.15
C VAL A 136 -3.70 -11.66 -0.12
N TRP A 137 -2.39 -11.93 -0.16
CA TRP A 137 -1.42 -11.30 0.74
C TRP A 137 -1.34 -9.79 0.53
N TYR A 138 -1.41 -9.34 -0.73
CA TYR A 138 -1.45 -7.92 -1.05
C TYR A 138 -2.69 -7.24 -0.47
N ARG A 139 -3.89 -7.81 -0.69
CA ARG A 139 -5.14 -7.28 -0.14
C ARG A 139 -5.12 -7.25 1.39
N GLU A 140 -4.64 -8.31 2.03
CA GLU A 140 -4.46 -8.33 3.50
C GLU A 140 -3.55 -7.19 3.98
N ALA A 141 -2.43 -6.94 3.29
CA ALA A 141 -1.52 -5.86 3.66
C ALA A 141 -2.20 -4.48 3.51
N VAL A 142 -2.89 -4.23 2.40
CA VAL A 142 -3.62 -2.97 2.15
C VAL A 142 -4.73 -2.75 3.18
N ASP A 143 -5.54 -3.78 3.46
CA ASP A 143 -6.63 -3.70 4.43
C ASP A 143 -6.11 -3.37 5.84
N LEU A 144 -5.00 -3.99 6.25
CA LEU A 144 -4.36 -3.70 7.53
C LEU A 144 -3.82 -2.27 7.58
N MET A 145 -3.21 -1.79 6.49
CA MET A 145 -2.69 -0.42 6.42
C MET A 145 -3.81 0.62 6.50
N GLY A 146 -4.92 0.39 5.80
CA GLY A 146 -6.11 1.25 5.89
C GLY A 146 -6.74 1.23 7.28
N THR A 147 -6.78 0.06 7.92
CA THR A 147 -7.22 -0.06 9.32
C THR A 147 -6.32 0.73 10.27
N ASP A 148 -5.00 0.62 10.12
CA ASP A 148 -4.02 1.35 10.93
C ASP A 148 -4.22 2.88 10.78
N LEU A 149 -4.50 3.36 9.56
CA LEU A 149 -4.78 4.78 9.27
C LEU A 149 -6.12 5.24 9.87
N LYS A 150 -7.20 4.46 9.73
CA LYS A 150 -8.51 4.79 10.34
C LYS A 150 -8.41 4.85 11.87
N ILE A 151 -7.65 3.96 12.49
CA ILE A 151 -7.37 4.01 13.94
C ILE A 151 -6.63 5.30 14.31
N ALA A 152 -5.62 5.69 13.52
CA ALA A 152 -4.87 6.93 13.76
C ALA A 152 -5.77 8.17 13.62
N ALA A 153 -6.60 8.25 12.58
CA ALA A 153 -7.56 9.33 12.38
C ALA A 153 -8.58 9.41 13.52
N THR A 154 -9.14 8.26 13.93
CA THR A 154 -10.11 8.20 15.04
C THR A 154 -9.48 8.75 16.33
N ARG A 155 -8.27 8.30 16.66
CA ARG A 155 -7.55 8.78 17.84
C ARG A 155 -7.20 10.26 17.77
N PHE A 156 -6.88 10.77 16.58
CA PHE A 156 -6.65 12.20 16.38
C PHE A 156 -7.92 12.99 16.67
N VAL A 157 -9.07 12.61 16.11
CA VAL A 157 -10.35 13.28 16.36
C VAL A 157 -10.72 13.23 17.85
N GLU A 158 -10.51 12.10 18.53
CA GLU A 158 -10.67 11.99 19.99
C GLU A 158 -9.75 12.93 20.79
N THR A 159 -8.66 13.45 20.21
CA THR A 159 -7.83 14.46 20.87
C THR A 159 -8.38 15.87 20.71
N LEU A 160 -9.15 16.14 19.66
CA LEU A 160 -9.81 17.42 19.43
C LEU A 160 -11.00 17.58 20.39
N ASP A 161 -11.82 16.53 20.55
CA ASP A 161 -12.95 16.50 21.49
C ASP A 161 -12.57 16.73 22.96
N LYS A 162 -11.30 16.53 23.32
CA LYS A 162 -10.78 16.75 24.69
C LYS A 162 -10.27 18.17 24.92
N GLN A 163 -10.22 19.00 23.88
CA GLN A 163 -9.76 20.38 23.94
C GLN A 163 -10.91 21.39 24.07
N ASP A 164 -12.15 20.95 23.84
CA ASP A 164 -13.40 21.67 24.16
C ASP A 164 -13.87 21.45 25.61
#